data_AF-A0A1A8MVY9-F1
#
_entry.id   AF-A0A1A8MVY9-F1
#
_cell.length_a   1.000
_cell.length_b   1.000
_cell.length_c   1.000
_cell.angle_alpha   90.00
_cell.angle_beta   90.00
_cell.angle_gamma   90.00
#
_symmetry.space_group_name_H-M   'P 1'
#
loop_
_entity.id
_entity.type
_entity.pdbx_description
1 polymer ?
#
loop_
_entity_poly.entity_id
_entity_poly.type
_entity_poly.pdbx_seq_one_letter_code
_entity_poly.pdbx_strand_id
1 'polypeptide(L)'
;QITRNYAGSKDVLFSVVITDGHVTGSPCSGIKMMSDKALDQGVHIFSVAASRSIDELGMREIASSPLEVYRDDYIVMEIVDGKPKLSTKSIDRIIKVMKYQAYLQCYKPACMEVPGIPGRKGASGLKGVKGNRGKMGLKGHKGKQGDPGIE
;
A
#
# COMPACT_ATOMS: atom_id res chain seq x y z
N GLN A 1 -5.81 -5.42 33.55
CA GLN A 1 -5.27 -4.30 32.76
C GLN A 1 -3.75 -4.44 32.74
N ILE A 2 -3.18 -4.99 31.67
CA ILE A 2 -1.73 -5.18 31.52
C ILE A 2 -1.35 -4.71 30.10
N THR A 3 -1.30 -3.41 29.90
CA THR A 3 -0.53 -2.81 28.80
C THR A 3 0.43 -1.84 29.44
N ARG A 4 1.64 -2.35 29.69
CA ARG A 4 2.76 -1.53 30.17
C ARG A 4 3.26 -0.77 28.95
N ASN A 5 2.81 0.46 28.77
CA ASN A 5 3.27 1.32 27.68
C ASN A 5 4.74 1.69 27.93
N TYR A 6 5.65 0.98 27.27
CA TYR A 6 7.05 1.38 27.18
C TYR A 6 7.12 2.56 26.19
N ALA A 7 7.14 3.78 26.72
CA ALA A 7 7.28 4.98 25.91
C ALA A 7 8.66 4.97 25.23
N GLY A 8 8.72 4.56 23.96
CA GLY A 8 9.92 4.64 23.13
C GLY A 8 10.07 3.56 22.04
N SER A 9 9.39 2.41 22.13
CA SER A 9 9.47 1.37 21.10
C SER A 9 8.29 1.45 20.11
N LYS A 10 8.59 1.28 18.82
CA LYS A 10 7.55 1.02 17.81
C LYS A 10 7.08 -0.41 17.98
N ASP A 11 6.04 -0.60 18.79
CA ASP A 11 5.46 -1.91 19.06
C ASP A 11 4.45 -2.27 17.97
N VAL A 12 4.43 -3.55 17.59
CA VAL A 12 3.39 -4.11 16.71
C VAL A 12 2.43 -4.91 17.58
N LEU A 13 1.18 -4.46 17.63
CA LEU A 13 0.15 -5.03 18.50
C LEU A 13 -0.53 -6.20 17.80
N PHE A 14 -0.63 -7.32 18.50
CA PHE A 14 -1.33 -8.50 18.03
C PHE A 14 -2.36 -8.97 19.06
N SER A 15 -3.47 -9.50 18.58
CA SER A 15 -4.47 -10.23 19.37
C SER A 15 -4.67 -11.60 18.76
N VAL A 16 -4.82 -12.63 19.60
CA VAL A 16 -5.17 -13.99 19.15
C VAL A 16 -6.50 -14.34 19.78
N VAL A 17 -7.53 -14.45 18.95
CA VAL A 17 -8.89 -14.76 19.37
C VAL A 17 -9.16 -16.23 19.09
N ILE A 18 -9.43 -17.00 20.13
CA ILE A 18 -9.77 -18.42 20.03
C ILE A 18 -11.28 -18.56 20.22
N THR A 19 -11.99 -18.97 19.17
CA THR A 19 -13.45 -19.08 19.17
C THR A 19 -13.89 -20.07 18.07
N ASP A 20 -15.16 -20.46 18.07
CA ASP A 20 -15.78 -21.16 16.95
C ASP A 20 -16.48 -20.20 15.98
N GLY A 21 -16.54 -18.90 16.28
CA GLY A 21 -17.13 -17.87 15.43
C GLY A 21 -18.63 -17.66 15.65
N HIS A 22 -19.31 -18.54 16.40
CA HIS A 22 -20.74 -18.37 16.63
C HIS A 22 -21.03 -17.19 17.56
N VAL A 23 -22.00 -16.36 17.17
CA VAL A 23 -22.45 -15.23 17.97
C VAL A 23 -23.80 -15.55 18.60
N THR A 24 -23.83 -15.59 19.93
CA THR A 24 -25.07 -15.83 20.70
C THR A 24 -25.77 -14.54 21.13
N GLY A 25 -25.11 -13.38 21.00
CA GLY A 25 -25.68 -12.06 21.30
C GLY A 25 -24.69 -10.92 21.04
N SER A 26 -25.19 -9.69 20.97
CA SER A 26 -24.41 -8.50 20.59
C SER A 26 -24.50 -7.34 21.61
N PRO A 27 -24.17 -7.55 22.89
CA PRO A 27 -24.28 -6.50 23.93
C PRO A 27 -23.32 -5.33 23.68
N CYS A 28 -22.29 -5.53 22.87
CA CYS A 28 -21.26 -4.54 22.56
C CYS A 28 -21.23 -4.19 21.07
N SER A 29 -22.41 -4.09 20.45
CA SER A 29 -22.60 -3.74 19.02
C SER A 29 -22.06 -4.77 18.01
N GLY A 30 -21.71 -5.97 18.46
CA GLY A 30 -21.36 -7.11 17.61
C GLY A 30 -19.86 -7.28 17.37
N ILE A 31 -19.49 -8.49 16.91
CA ILE A 31 -18.08 -8.91 16.77
C ILE A 31 -17.35 -8.11 15.69
N LYS A 32 -18.00 -7.85 14.54
CA LYS A 32 -17.42 -7.07 13.45
C LYS A 32 -17.03 -5.67 13.90
N MET A 33 -17.95 -4.93 14.54
CA MET A 33 -17.70 -3.55 14.93
C MET A 33 -16.56 -3.44 15.96
N MET A 34 -16.48 -4.38 16.90
CA MET A 34 -15.40 -4.38 17.89
C MET A 34 -14.06 -4.80 17.30
N SER A 35 -14.08 -5.70 16.31
CA SER A 35 -12.87 -6.08 15.57
C SER A 35 -12.37 -4.91 14.75
N ASP A 36 -13.24 -4.25 13.98
CA ASP A 36 -12.93 -3.02 13.22
C ASP A 36 -12.34 -1.93 14.14
N LYS A 37 -12.93 -1.72 15.33
CA LYS A 37 -12.41 -0.76 16.31
C LYS A 37 -11.01 -1.11 16.81
N ALA A 38 -10.69 -2.39 17.00
CA ALA A 38 -9.36 -2.83 17.39
C ALA A 38 -8.36 -2.70 16.23
N LEU A 39 -8.79 -2.96 14.99
CA LEU A 39 -8.01 -2.73 13.78
C LEU A 39 -7.64 -1.25 13.63
N ASP A 40 -8.59 -0.34 13.88
CA ASP A 40 -8.35 1.12 13.89
C ASP A 40 -7.33 1.56 14.95
N GLN A 41 -7.18 0.77 16.02
CA GLN A 41 -6.15 0.98 17.06
C GLN A 41 -4.81 0.31 16.73
N GLY A 42 -4.65 -0.23 15.52
CA GLY A 42 -3.41 -0.86 15.06
C GLY A 42 -3.18 -2.26 15.60
N VAL A 43 -4.22 -2.94 16.09
CA VAL A 43 -4.14 -4.32 16.57
C VAL A 43 -4.38 -5.29 15.42
N HIS A 44 -3.43 -6.17 15.16
CA HIS A 44 -3.56 -7.25 14.19
C HIS A 44 -4.17 -8.49 14.86
N ILE A 45 -5.33 -8.93 14.41
CA ILE A 45 -6.14 -9.97 15.07
C ILE A 45 -6.05 -11.28 14.28
N PHE A 46 -5.49 -12.30 14.91
CA PHE A 46 -5.59 -13.68 14.44
C PHE A 46 -6.89 -14.30 14.93
N SER A 47 -7.67 -14.86 14.01
CA SER A 47 -8.87 -15.63 14.32
C SER A 47 -8.55 -17.11 14.23
N VAL A 48 -8.63 -17.80 15.37
CA VAL A 48 -8.16 -19.18 15.53
C VAL A 48 -9.31 -20.06 16.00
N ALA A 49 -9.60 -21.10 15.22
CA ALA A 49 -10.69 -22.01 15.50
C ALA A 49 -10.40 -22.84 16.76
N ALA A 50 -11.33 -22.85 17.71
CA ALA A 50 -11.24 -23.69 18.90
C ALA A 50 -11.38 -25.19 18.55
N SER A 51 -12.16 -25.51 17.51
CA SER A 51 -12.43 -26.87 17.06
C SER A 51 -12.67 -26.91 15.54
N ARG A 52 -13.09 -28.06 14.99
CA ARG A 52 -13.48 -28.17 13.56
C ARG A 52 -14.90 -27.70 13.26
N SER A 53 -15.74 -27.57 14.28
CA SER A 53 -17.09 -27.01 14.13
C SER A 53 -17.00 -25.51 14.32
N ILE A 54 -17.21 -24.74 13.25
CA ILE A 54 -17.03 -23.30 13.25
C ILE A 54 -18.08 -22.61 12.38
N ASP A 55 -18.39 -21.36 12.71
CA ASP A 55 -19.01 -20.39 11.80
C ASP A 55 -17.93 -19.58 11.10
N GLU A 56 -17.68 -19.92 9.84
CA GLU A 56 -16.61 -19.29 9.06
C GLU A 56 -16.86 -17.79 8.83
N LEU A 57 -18.11 -17.36 8.76
CA LEU A 57 -18.42 -15.94 8.57
C LEU A 57 -18.00 -15.14 9.81
N GLY A 58 -18.45 -15.55 11.00
CA GLY A 58 -18.07 -14.92 12.26
C GLY A 58 -16.55 -14.96 12.50
N MET A 59 -15.89 -16.07 12.15
CA MET A 59 -14.43 -16.17 12.22
C MET A 59 -13.72 -15.13 11.32
N ARG A 60 -14.24 -14.89 10.11
CA ARG A 60 -13.68 -13.91 9.17
C ARG A 60 -13.93 -12.46 9.59
N GLU A 61 -15.04 -12.18 10.25
CA GLU A 61 -15.33 -10.84 10.79
C GLU A 61 -14.37 -10.42 11.92
N ILE A 62 -13.77 -11.39 12.62
CA ILE A 62 -12.81 -11.16 13.69
C ILE A 62 -11.40 -10.92 13.16
N ALA A 63 -11.03 -11.61 12.08
CA ALA A 63 -9.66 -11.64 11.57
C ALA A 63 -9.25 -10.33 10.88
N SER A 64 -7.98 -9.96 11.01
CA SER A 64 -7.38 -8.91 10.18
C SER A 64 -7.28 -9.33 8.70
N SER A 65 -7.11 -8.35 7.82
CA SER A 65 -6.73 -8.56 6.43
C SER A 65 -5.20 -8.62 6.27
N PRO A 66 -4.63 -9.47 5.42
CA PRO A 66 -5.31 -10.47 4.57
C PRO A 66 -5.67 -11.76 5.32
N LEU A 67 -6.79 -12.40 4.94
CA LEU A 67 -7.31 -13.60 5.62
C LEU A 67 -6.37 -14.81 5.47
N GLU A 68 -5.63 -14.87 4.38
CA GLU A 68 -4.58 -15.87 4.10
C GLU A 68 -3.43 -15.81 5.11
N VAL A 69 -3.37 -14.76 5.94
CA VAL A 69 -2.36 -14.59 6.99
C VAL A 69 -3.00 -14.74 8.38
N TYR A 70 -4.14 -14.11 8.61
CA TYR A 70 -4.75 -13.99 9.95
C TYR A 70 -5.86 -15.01 10.25
N ARG A 71 -6.34 -15.73 9.24
CA ARG A 71 -7.34 -16.82 9.34
C ARG A 71 -6.95 -18.01 8.45
N ASP A 72 -5.66 -18.33 8.36
CA ASP A 72 -5.09 -19.41 7.55
C ASP A 72 -5.37 -20.83 8.13
N ASP A 73 -6.64 -21.15 8.37
CA ASP A 73 -7.07 -22.45 8.96
C ASP A 73 -6.35 -22.85 10.24
N TYR A 74 -6.08 -21.84 11.08
CA TYR A 74 -5.54 -22.08 12.40
C TYR A 74 -6.58 -22.77 13.28
N ILE A 75 -6.23 -23.95 13.79
CA ILE A 75 -7.05 -24.71 14.75
C ILE A 75 -6.19 -24.99 15.99
N VAL A 76 -6.72 -24.71 17.18
CA VAL A 76 -6.00 -24.95 18.46
C VAL A 76 -6.08 -26.41 18.88
N MET A 77 -7.24 -27.06 18.73
CA MET A 77 -7.46 -28.43 19.17
C MET A 77 -7.69 -29.36 17.98
N GLU A 78 -6.81 -30.37 17.85
CA GLU A 78 -6.95 -31.46 16.89
C GLU A 78 -7.32 -32.75 17.61
N ILE A 79 -8.12 -33.61 16.99
CA ILE A 79 -8.38 -34.96 17.51
C ILE A 79 -7.31 -35.88 16.95
N VAL A 80 -6.41 -36.37 17.81
CA VAL A 80 -5.37 -37.33 17.47
C VAL A 80 -5.58 -38.56 18.36
N ASP A 81 -5.70 -39.74 17.75
CA ASP A 81 -5.98 -41.00 18.45
C ASP A 81 -7.24 -40.94 19.35
N GLY A 82 -8.28 -40.25 18.87
CA GLY A 82 -9.54 -40.06 19.60
C GLY A 82 -9.45 -39.13 20.80
N LYS A 83 -8.29 -38.51 21.06
CA LYS A 83 -8.09 -37.56 22.16
C LYS A 83 -7.89 -36.14 21.61
N PRO A 84 -8.49 -35.13 22.25
CA PRO A 84 -8.18 -33.74 21.93
C PRO A 84 -6.73 -33.43 22.30
N LYS A 85 -5.95 -32.99 21.33
CA LYS A 85 -4.55 -32.61 21.46
C LYS A 85 -4.36 -31.19 20.95
N LEU A 86 -3.55 -30.43 21.68
CA LEU A 86 -3.14 -29.10 21.27
C LEU A 86 -2.31 -29.16 19.98
N SER A 87 -2.71 -28.41 18.96
CA SER A 87 -1.96 -28.28 17.71
C SER A 87 -0.82 -27.28 17.90
N THR A 88 0.34 -27.79 18.32
CA THR A 88 1.56 -26.97 18.44
C THR A 88 1.97 -26.36 17.09
N LYS A 89 1.69 -27.05 15.98
CA LYS A 89 1.94 -26.57 14.62
C LYS A 89 1.22 -25.26 14.31
N SER A 90 -0.05 -25.13 14.70
CA SER A 90 -0.82 -23.90 14.51
C SER A 90 -0.24 -22.75 15.32
N ILE A 91 0.13 -23.02 16.58
CA ILE A 91 0.73 -22.03 17.49
C ILE A 91 2.07 -21.52 16.93
N ASP A 92 2.95 -22.43 16.50
CA ASP A 92 4.25 -22.09 15.94
C ASP A 92 4.13 -21.27 14.66
N ARG A 93 3.15 -21.57 13.81
CA ARG A 93 2.84 -20.79 12.61
C ARG A 93 2.41 -19.37 12.95
N ILE A 94 1.49 -19.19 13.91
CA ILE A 94 1.04 -17.86 14.34
C ILE A 94 2.22 -17.05 14.88
N ILE A 95 3.05 -17.63 15.75
CA ILE A 95 4.24 -16.97 16.29
C ILE A 95 5.21 -16.58 15.18
N LYS A 96 5.42 -17.44 14.18
CA LYS A 96 6.28 -17.15 13.03
C LYS A 96 5.75 -15.96 12.23
N VAL A 97 4.45 -15.91 11.97
CA VAL A 97 3.81 -14.79 11.26
C VAL A 97 3.93 -13.51 12.08
N MET A 98 3.63 -13.52 13.38
CA MET A 98 3.76 -12.35 14.26
C MET A 98 5.17 -11.77 14.21
N LYS A 99 6.20 -12.62 14.32
CA LYS A 99 7.61 -12.20 14.22
C LYS A 99 7.93 -11.57 12.87
N TYR A 100 7.47 -12.16 11.78
CA TYR A 100 7.72 -11.65 10.44
C TYR A 100 7.01 -10.31 10.18
N GLN A 101 5.74 -10.19 10.58
CA GLN A 101 4.98 -8.94 10.46
C GLN A 101 5.60 -7.83 11.32
N ALA A 102 6.01 -8.15 12.55
CA ALA A 102 6.73 -7.20 13.41
C ALA A 102 8.04 -6.75 12.77
N TYR A 103 8.82 -7.68 12.21
CA TYR A 103 10.06 -7.36 11.50
C TYR A 103 9.82 -6.38 10.34
N LEU A 104 8.82 -6.60 9.49
CA LEU A 104 8.53 -5.71 8.35
C LEU A 104 8.14 -4.29 8.76
N GLN A 105 7.47 -4.11 9.90
CA GLN A 105 7.06 -2.79 10.36
C GLN A 105 8.19 -2.04 11.07
N CYS A 106 8.99 -2.75 11.88
CA CYS A 106 10.14 -2.16 12.58
C CYS A 106 11.29 -1.90 11.60
N TYR A 107 11.60 -2.88 10.77
CA TYR A 107 12.61 -2.81 9.73
C TYR A 107 11.91 -2.36 8.45
N LYS A 108 11.69 -1.04 8.31
CA LYS A 108 11.34 -0.45 7.00
C LYS A 108 12.43 -0.89 6.02
N PRO A 109 12.18 -1.89 5.15
CA PRO A 109 13.20 -2.26 4.20
C PRO A 109 13.44 -1.01 3.38
N ALA A 110 14.69 -0.55 3.29
CA ALA A 110 15.01 0.41 2.26
C ALA A 110 14.70 -0.31 0.94
N CYS A 111 13.55 0.00 0.33
CA CYS A 111 13.33 -0.32 -1.05
C CYS A 111 14.61 0.13 -1.76
N MET A 112 15.26 -0.74 -2.53
CA MET A 112 16.26 -0.26 -3.47
C MET A 112 15.51 0.72 -4.38
N GLU A 113 15.57 2.00 -4.06
CA GLU A 113 15.03 3.06 -4.91
C GLU A 113 15.91 3.06 -6.14
N VAL A 114 15.50 2.29 -7.15
CA VAL A 114 16.06 2.45 -8.49
C VAL A 114 15.58 3.82 -8.94
N PRO A 115 16.49 4.78 -9.21
CA PRO A 115 16.08 6.07 -9.75
C PRO A 115 15.21 5.84 -10.98
N GLY A 116 14.08 6.55 -11.07
CA GLY A 116 13.21 6.47 -12.24
C GLY A 116 14.01 6.72 -13.51
N ILE A 117 13.68 6.02 -14.60
CA ILE A 117 14.31 6.23 -15.90
C ILE A 117 14.15 7.73 -16.25
N PRO A 118 15.22 8.42 -16.72
CA PRO A 118 15.10 9.80 -17.16
C PRO A 118 13.94 9.99 -18.14
N GLY A 119 13.21 11.10 -18.00
CA GLY A 119 12.11 11.43 -18.90
C GLY A 119 12.59 11.45 -20.37
N ARG A 120 11.69 11.07 -21.30
CA ARG A 120 12.00 11.15 -22.73
C ARG A 120 12.32 12.60 -23.11
N LYS A 121 13.28 12.78 -24.02
CA LYS A 121 13.58 14.10 -24.60
C LYS A 121 12.29 14.69 -25.21
N GLY A 122 12.04 15.96 -24.93
CA GLY A 122 10.90 16.68 -25.52
C GLY A 122 10.95 16.68 -27.04
N ALA A 123 9.79 16.86 -27.68
CA ALA A 123 9.71 16.99 -29.13
C ALA A 123 10.54 18.21 -29.62
N SER A 124 11.09 18.12 -30.82
CA SER A 124 11.73 19.26 -31.46
C SER A 124 10.75 20.42 -31.60
N GLY A 125 11.25 21.65 -31.41
CA GLY A 125 10.45 22.86 -31.62
C GLY A 125 9.94 22.96 -33.06
N LEU A 126 8.83 23.68 -33.24
CA LEU A 126 8.28 23.98 -34.56
C LEU A 126 9.30 24.78 -35.38
N LYS A 127 9.33 24.54 -36.70
CA LYS A 127 10.15 25.32 -37.64
C LYS A 127 9.70 26.78 -37.59
N GLY A 128 10.65 27.71 -37.58
CA GLY A 128 10.37 29.14 -37.61
C GLY A 128 9.59 29.56 -38.86
N VAL A 129 8.76 30.60 -38.71
CA VAL A 129 8.05 31.23 -39.83
C VAL A 129 9.03 31.86 -40.81
N LYS A 130 8.68 31.81 -42.11
CA LYS A 130 9.46 32.46 -43.17
C LYS A 130 9.47 33.98 -42.95
N GLY A 131 10.64 34.61 -43.06
CA GLY A 131 10.77 36.06 -42.96
C GLY A 131 9.99 36.79 -44.06
N ASN A 132 9.57 38.03 -43.75
CA ASN A 132 8.88 38.90 -44.70
C ASN A 132 9.80 39.26 -45.89
N ARG A 133 9.19 39.49 -47.06
CA ARG A 133 9.91 39.99 -48.23
C ARG A 133 10.50 41.37 -47.92
N GLY A 134 11.75 41.61 -48.33
CA GLY A 134 12.40 42.91 -48.19
C GLY A 134 11.63 44.03 -48.90
N LYS A 135 11.77 45.27 -48.42
CA LYS A 135 11.19 46.45 -49.07
C LYS A 135 11.80 46.62 -50.47
N MET A 136 10.98 47.07 -51.43
CA MET A 136 11.46 47.45 -52.75
C MET A 136 12.48 48.59 -52.62
N GLY A 137 13.58 48.51 -53.39
CA GLY A 137 14.59 49.56 -53.41
C GLY A 137 14.01 50.89 -53.90
N LEU A 138 14.62 52.00 -53.45
CA LEU A 138 14.26 53.33 -53.94
C LEU A 138 14.55 53.41 -55.45
N LYS A 139 13.66 54.10 -56.18
CA LYS A 139 13.89 54.41 -57.60
C LYS A 139 15.19 55.23 -57.72
N GLY A 140 16.02 54.90 -58.70
CA GLY A 140 17.24 55.66 -58.98
C GLY A 140 16.95 57.13 -59.25
N HIS A 141 17.89 58.01 -58.88
CA HIS A 141 17.80 59.43 -59.16
C HIS A 141 17.82 59.66 -60.68
N LYS A 142 17.11 60.69 -61.15
CA LYS A 142 17.19 61.12 -62.55
C LYS A 142 18.65 61.47 -62.87
N GLY A 143 19.16 61.02 -64.01
CA GLY A 143 20.50 61.35 -64.47
C GLY A 143 20.70 62.87 -64.54
N LYS A 144 21.95 63.31 -64.34
CA LYS A 144 22.30 64.72 -64.52
C LYS A 144 22.00 65.12 -65.97
N GLN A 145 21.54 66.36 -66.16
CA GLN A 145 21.45 66.96 -67.48
C GLN A 145 22.86 66.96 -68.10
N GLY A 146 22.97 66.55 -69.37
CA GLY A 146 24.24 66.58 -70.09
C GLY A 146 24.76 68.01 -70.18
N ASP A 147 26.08 68.14 -70.23
CA ASP A 147 26.73 69.45 -70.37
C ASP A 147 26.26 70.13 -71.67
N PRO A 148 26.06 71.47 -71.66
CA PRO A 148 25.78 72.22 -72.88
C PRO A 148 26.85 71.94 -73.94
N GLY A 149 26.42 71.74 -75.19
CA GLY A 149 27.34 71.57 -76.31
C GLY A 149 28.21 72.82 -76.50
N ILE A 150 29.50 72.60 -76.71
CA ILE A 150 30.45 73.62 -77.15
C ILE A 150 30.48 73.62 -78.68
N GLU A 151 30.32 74.81 -79.28
CA GLU A 151 30.53 75.08 -80.72
C GLU A 151 32.01 75.02 -81.11
#